data_AF-A0A956XST8-F1
#
_entry.id   AF-A0A956XST8-F1
#
_cell.length_a   1.000
_cell.length_b   1.000
_cell.length_c   1.000
_cell.angle_alpha   90.00
_cell.angle_beta   90.00
_cell.angle_gamma   90.00
#
_symmetry.space_group_name_H-M   'P 1'
#
loop_
_entity.id
_entity.type
_entity.pdbx_description
1 polymer ?
#
loop_
_entity_poly.entity_id
_entity_poly.type
_entity_poly.pdbx_seq_one_letter_code
_entity_poly.pdbx_strand_id
1 'polypeptide(L)' 'MMEDKASSILNPVCHNCGSQDFEFGTLIAGKESPGNWAYHRAAGSTWEDGDVPLTTRRCKICDNVQLFAWQ' A
#
# COMPACT_ATOMS: atom_id res chain seq x y z
N MET A 1 -1.39 -16.26 -27.34
CA MET A 1 -0.28 -16.12 -26.38
C MET A 1 -0.76 -15.13 -25.34
N MET A 2 -1.35 -15.62 -24.25
CA MET A 2 -1.81 -14.80 -23.14
C MET A 2 -0.64 -14.70 -22.18
N GLU A 3 0.09 -13.58 -22.24
CA GLU A 3 1.22 -13.35 -21.33
C GLU A 3 0.71 -13.08 -19.92
N ASP A 4 1.35 -13.76 -18.98
CA ASP A 4 1.12 -13.78 -17.55
C ASP A 4 0.96 -12.37 -16.94
N LYS A 5 -0.29 -11.93 -16.72
CA LYS A 5 -0.59 -10.73 -15.90
C LYS A 5 -0.38 -10.94 -14.39
N ALA A 6 0.12 -12.09 -13.96
CA ALA A 6 0.29 -12.42 -12.55
C ALA A 6 1.69 -12.09 -12.00
N SER A 7 2.68 -11.78 -12.84
CA SER A 7 4.09 -11.66 -12.37
C SER A 7 4.56 -10.23 -12.09
N SER A 8 3.81 -9.19 -12.48
CA SER A 8 4.21 -7.79 -12.23
C SER A 8 3.70 -7.21 -10.89
N ILE A 9 3.11 -8.02 -10.01
CA ILE A 9 2.46 -7.57 -8.76
C ILE A 9 3.45 -7.45 -7.58
N LEU A 10 4.67 -7.98 -7.66
CA LEU A 10 5.44 -8.25 -6.43
C LEU A 10 6.39 -7.15 -5.94
N ASN A 11 6.71 -6.12 -6.72
CA ASN A 11 7.63 -5.07 -6.26
C ASN A 11 7.05 -3.66 -6.45
N PRO A 12 6.53 -3.01 -5.39
CA PRO A 12 6.06 -1.64 -5.48
C PRO A 12 7.16 -0.69 -5.93
N VAL A 13 6.86 0.17 -6.91
CA VAL A 13 7.77 1.22 -7.40
C VAL A 13 7.35 2.60 -6.94
N CYS A 14 8.32 3.49 -6.82
CA CYS A 14 8.08 4.90 -6.60
C CYS A 14 7.45 5.51 -7.85
N HIS A 15 6.28 6.14 -7.72
CA HIS A 15 5.59 6.76 -8.86
C HIS A 15 6.33 7.98 -9.42
N ASN A 16 7.22 8.59 -8.64
CA ASN A 16 7.99 9.75 -9.08
C ASN A 16 9.30 9.39 -9.78
N CYS A 17 10.01 8.35 -9.31
CA CYS A 17 11.37 8.03 -9.81
C CYS A 17 11.59 6.57 -10.21
N GLY A 18 10.60 5.69 -10.08
CA GLY A 18 10.69 4.28 -10.43
C GLY A 18 11.49 3.39 -9.47
N SER A 19 12.15 3.96 -8.46
CA SER A 19 12.92 3.18 -7.47
C SER A 19 12.04 2.26 -6.63
N GLN A 20 12.59 1.12 -6.21
CA GLN A 20 11.99 0.17 -5.27
C GLN A 20 12.59 0.27 -3.86
N ASP A 21 13.52 1.21 -3.63
CA ASP A 21 14.11 1.41 -2.31
C ASP A 21 13.22 2.31 -1.45
N PHE A 22 12.59 1.69 -0.46
CA PHE A 22 11.68 2.32 0.47
C PHE A 22 12.13 2.15 1.93
N GLU A 23 11.81 3.15 2.73
CA GLU A 23 11.75 3.07 4.20
C GLU A 23 10.29 2.81 4.62
N PHE A 24 10.07 1.81 5.48
CA PHE A 24 8.75 1.45 5.97
C PHE A 24 8.30 2.43 7.07
N GLY A 25 7.15 3.06 6.86
CA GLY A 25 6.51 3.93 7.85
C GLY A 25 5.51 3.19 8.73
N THR A 26 4.75 3.94 9.51
CA THR A 26 3.75 3.38 10.44
C THR A 26 2.44 3.04 9.72
N LEU A 27 1.65 2.17 10.35
CA LEU A 27 0.22 2.04 10.05
C LEU A 27 -0.46 3.40 10.18
N ILE A 28 -1.38 3.68 9.28
CA ILE A 28 -2.13 4.94 9.31
C ILE A 28 -3.28 4.79 10.31
N ALA A 29 -3.21 5.52 11.41
CA ALA A 29 -4.31 5.62 12.37
C ALA A 29 -5.23 6.79 11.99
N GLY A 30 -6.53 6.59 12.16
CA GLY A 30 -7.51 7.67 12.12
C GLY A 30 -7.25 8.69 13.24
N LYS A 31 -7.44 9.97 12.92
CA LYS A 31 -7.12 11.13 13.78
C LYS A 31 -7.76 11.08 15.18
N GLU A 32 -8.88 10.38 15.36
CA GLU A 32 -9.69 10.48 16.58
C GLU A 32 -9.63 9.26 17.51
N SER A 33 -8.95 8.18 17.13
CA SER A 33 -8.82 7.02 18.03
C SER A 33 -7.59 6.17 17.69
N PRO A 34 -6.53 6.16 18.53
CA PRO A 34 -5.47 5.18 18.46
C PRO A 34 -6.10 3.78 18.56
N GLY A 35 -5.99 2.98 17.48
CA GLY A 35 -6.66 1.67 17.36
C GLY A 35 -7.64 1.56 16.18
N ASN A 36 -8.07 2.68 15.61
CA ASN A 36 -8.81 2.69 14.34
C ASN A 36 -7.82 2.87 13.19
N TRP A 37 -7.32 1.76 12.66
CA TRP A 37 -6.44 1.77 11.49
C TRP A 37 -7.22 2.08 10.22
N ALA A 38 -6.57 2.72 9.26
CA ALA A 38 -7.12 2.87 7.93
C ALA A 38 -6.93 1.57 7.15
N TYR A 39 -7.99 1.11 6.49
CA TYR A 39 -7.99 -0.08 5.68
C TYR A 39 -8.39 0.25 4.24
N HIS A 40 -7.85 -0.51 3.30
CA HIS A 40 -8.33 -0.55 1.93
C HIS A 40 -9.36 -1.67 1.79
N ARG A 41 -10.51 -1.32 1.21
CA ARG A 41 -11.50 -2.27 0.71
C ARG A 41 -11.82 -1.93 -0.74
N ALA A 42 -11.84 -2.95 -1.59
CA ALA A 42 -12.27 -2.79 -2.97
C ALA A 42 -13.77 -2.42 -3.04
N ALA A 43 -14.13 -1.59 -4.00
CA ALA A 43 -15.53 -1.22 -4.20
C ALA A 43 -16.38 -2.47 -4.51
N GLY A 44 -17.48 -2.65 -3.78
CA GLY A 44 -18.35 -3.81 -3.90
C GLY A 44 -18.00 -4.99 -2.98
N SER A 45 -16.86 -4.94 -2.27
CA SER A 45 -16.53 -5.92 -1.23
C SER A 45 -17.19 -5.60 0.11
N THR A 46 -17.31 -6.62 0.95
CA THR A 46 -17.83 -6.60 2.32
C THR A 46 -16.69 -6.68 3.34
N TRP A 47 -17.02 -6.57 4.63
CA TRP A 47 -16.06 -6.78 5.72
C TRP A 47 -15.52 -8.21 5.77
N GLU A 48 -16.30 -9.19 5.30
CA GLU A 48 -15.93 -10.60 5.31
C GLU A 48 -14.93 -10.94 4.19
N ASP A 49 -14.90 -10.13 3.12
CA ASP A 49 -13.98 -10.29 1.99
C ASP A 49 -12.53 -9.89 2.31
N GLY A 50 -12.31 -9.31 3.50
CA GLY A 50 -10.99 -8.98 4.02
C GLY A 50 -10.61 -7.52 3.81
N ASP A 51 -10.36 -6.85 4.93
CA ASP A 51 -9.81 -5.50 4.96
C ASP A 51 -8.29 -5.53 5.03
N VAL A 52 -7.65 -4.71 4.20
CA VAL A 52 -6.19 -4.67 4.12
C VAL A 52 -5.67 -3.40 4.77
N PRO A 53 -4.87 -3.48 5.86
CA PRO A 53 -4.40 -2.29 6.55
C PRO A 53 -3.49 -1.45 5.65
N LEU A 54 -3.65 -0.13 5.72
CA LEU A 54 -2.83 0.83 4.99
C LEU A 54 -1.58 1.21 5.79
N THR A 55 -0.46 1.19 5.09
CA THR A 55 0.83 1.68 5.57
C THR A 55 1.33 2.81 4.69
N THR A 56 2.21 3.64 5.26
CA THR A 56 3.01 4.59 4.49
C THR A 56 4.39 4.00 4.22
N ARG A 57 4.97 4.31 3.06
CA ARG A 57 6.41 4.10 2.83
C ARG A 57 6.98 5.32 2.13
N ARG A 58 8.23 5.67 2.47
CA ARG A 58 8.96 6.79 1.87
C ARG A 58 10.04 6.25 0.93
N CYS A 59 10.07 6.71 -0.31
CA CYS A 59 11.13 6.37 -1.25
C CYS A 59 12.45 7.00 -0.79
N LYS A 60 13.52 6.21 -0.63
CA LYS A 60 14.82 6.73 -0.17
C LYS A 60 15.57 7.56 -1.21
N ILE A 61 15.09 7.58 -2.46
CA ILE A 61 15.76 8.26 -3.58
C ILE A 61 15.21 9.66 -3.84
N CYS A 62 13.89 9.84 -3.74
CA CYS A 62 13.23 11.12 -4.06
C CYS A 62 12.27 11.60 -2.98
N ASP A 63 12.28 10.96 -1.81
CA ASP A 63 11.44 11.28 -0.65
C ASP A 63 9.92 11.23 -0.87
N ASN A 64 9.46 10.70 -2.02
CA ASN A 64 8.04 10.53 -2.26
C ASN A 64 7.42 9.56 -1.23
N VAL A 65 6.31 9.97 -0.62
CA VAL A 65 5.55 9.16 0.34
C VAL A 65 4.34 8.57 -0.37
N GLN A 66 4.20 7.24 -0.28
CA GLN A 66 3.12 6.50 -0.91
C GLN A 66 2.36 5.65 0.11
N LEU A 67 1.09 5.39 -0.19
CA LEU A 67 0.25 4.48 0.58
C LEU A 67 0.31 3.08 -0.03
N PHE A 68 0.40 2.07 0.85
CA PHE A 68 0.43 0.66 0.47
C PHE A 68 -0.59 -0.10 1.31
N ALA A 69 -1.43 -0.88 0.64
CA ALA A 69 -2.22 -1.92 1.28
C ALA A 69 -1.29 -3.10 1.59
N TRP A 70 -1.27 -3.56 2.84
CA TRP A 70 -0.46 -4.70 3.28
C TRP A 70 -1.00 -6.02 2.71
N GLN A 71 -0.47 -6.49 1.57
CA GLN A 71 -0.75 -7.84 1.07
C GLN A 71 -0.02 -8.91 1.88
#